data_AF-A0A5C7L6B0-F1
#
_entry.id   AF-A0A5C7L6B0-F1
#
_cell.length_a   1.000
_cell.length_b   1.000
_cell.length_c   1.000
_cell.angle_alpha   90.00
_cell.angle_beta   90.00
_cell.angle_gamma   90.00
#
_symmetry.space_group_name_H-M   'P 1'
#
loop_
_entity.id
_entity.type
_entity.pdbx_description
1 polymer ?
#
loop_
_entity_poly.entity_id
_entity_poly.type
_entity_poly.pdbx_seq_one_letter_code
_entity_poly.pdbx_strand_id
1 'polypeptide(L)'
;MGKIEQIKLANRSLEILRSIGLTDKHLNGKHQACPACGGKDRFQWNKKKGLFVCRHYDYKYHDFISLVAHIKFCDNIKDAIDYCMDYLGLNKINEYERDLLRIRQEAAMIKAKQTEDAELVMGAKKKLDAKLKAKAKWAKAQPVISHPYLSAKRVSGEFIRQSEGALLIPIYNSNRELVNLQHIYANGGKFFMVDAEIVGCFSVLGSLKRASKAFICEGFATGMSLYQQYRHPVVVAFMAGNLKKVGLAIRQLYPSLEIIICADNDIHVDDSIINAGVHYSRESASLIGAKVLIPFLDGKIDFNDLANKDGGELIYSTQGSEIRVTRLALNRLAA
;
A
#
# COMPACT_ATOMS: atom_id res chain seq x y z
N MET A 1 -15.81 -10.77 -33.36
CA MET A 1 -16.68 -11.47 -34.34
C MET A 1 -16.83 -12.92 -33.90
N GLY A 2 -18.07 -13.42 -33.72
CA GLY A 2 -18.29 -14.79 -33.21
C GLY A 2 -17.87 -15.88 -34.21
N LYS A 3 -17.55 -17.10 -33.73
CA LYS A 3 -17.14 -18.23 -34.62
C LYS A 3 -18.16 -18.51 -35.73
N ILE A 4 -19.46 -18.53 -35.39
CA ILE A 4 -20.56 -18.75 -36.35
C ILE A 4 -20.57 -17.67 -37.45
N GLU A 5 -20.30 -16.43 -37.08
CA GLU A 5 -20.29 -15.28 -37.99
C GLU A 5 -19.11 -15.39 -38.96
N GLN A 6 -17.91 -15.72 -38.46
CA GLN A 6 -16.72 -16.00 -39.28
C GLN A 6 -16.97 -17.13 -40.29
N ILE A 7 -17.59 -18.23 -39.84
CA ILE A 7 -17.96 -19.37 -40.70
C ILE A 7 -18.94 -18.95 -41.80
N LYS A 8 -19.97 -18.16 -41.47
CA LYS A 8 -20.98 -17.70 -42.44
C LYS A 8 -20.40 -16.70 -43.45
N LEU A 9 -19.55 -15.79 -43.01
CA LEU A 9 -18.83 -14.83 -43.86
C LEU A 9 -17.88 -15.49 -44.88
N ALA A 10 -17.28 -16.63 -44.51
CA ALA A 10 -16.41 -17.37 -45.42
C ALA A 10 -17.15 -17.92 -46.67
N ASN A 11 -18.48 -18.02 -46.62
CA ASN A 11 -19.35 -18.39 -47.75
C ASN A 11 -18.98 -19.71 -48.48
N ARG A 12 -18.43 -20.69 -47.74
CA ARG A 12 -18.01 -22.01 -48.26
C ARG A 12 -18.86 -23.17 -47.73
N SER A 13 -20.13 -22.91 -47.42
CA SER A 13 -21.04 -23.88 -46.78
C SER A 13 -21.20 -25.18 -47.58
N LEU A 14 -21.31 -25.11 -48.91
CA LEU A 14 -21.42 -26.30 -49.77
C LEU A 14 -20.15 -27.15 -49.78
N GLU A 15 -18.99 -26.54 -49.66
CA GLU A 15 -17.72 -27.26 -49.59
C GLU A 15 -17.59 -28.01 -48.27
N ILE A 16 -17.98 -27.38 -47.16
CA ILE A 16 -18.03 -28.01 -45.83
C ILE A 16 -19.01 -29.19 -45.84
N LEU A 17 -20.19 -29.03 -46.45
CA LEU A 17 -21.15 -30.13 -46.56
C LEU A 17 -20.61 -31.27 -47.43
N ARG A 18 -19.91 -30.97 -48.53
CA ARG A 18 -19.28 -32.02 -49.35
C ARG A 18 -18.17 -32.77 -48.62
N SER A 19 -17.42 -32.10 -47.76
CA SER A 19 -16.34 -32.76 -46.99
C SER A 19 -16.85 -33.78 -45.98
N ILE A 20 -18.12 -33.68 -45.55
CA ILE A 20 -18.78 -34.67 -44.69
C ILE A 20 -19.64 -35.69 -45.45
N GLY A 21 -19.46 -35.80 -46.78
CA GLY A 21 -20.05 -36.85 -47.60
C GLY A 21 -21.39 -36.52 -48.27
N LEU A 22 -21.88 -35.27 -48.18
CA LEU A 22 -23.03 -34.86 -49.00
C LEU A 22 -22.61 -34.69 -50.46
N THR A 23 -23.48 -35.15 -51.34
CA THR A 23 -23.30 -35.10 -52.80
C THR A 23 -24.42 -34.29 -53.42
N ASP A 24 -24.34 -34.02 -54.72
CA ASP A 24 -25.41 -33.28 -55.41
C ASP A 24 -26.76 -34.01 -55.37
N LYS A 25 -26.76 -35.34 -55.18
CA LYS A 25 -27.98 -36.10 -54.86
C LYS A 25 -28.64 -35.59 -53.58
N HIS A 26 -27.86 -35.39 -52.53
CA HIS A 26 -28.35 -34.89 -51.24
C HIS A 26 -28.79 -33.41 -51.34
N LEU A 27 -28.05 -32.60 -52.10
CA LEU A 27 -28.22 -31.15 -52.16
C LEU A 27 -29.16 -30.68 -53.29
N ASN A 28 -29.91 -31.58 -53.93
CA ASN A 28 -30.77 -31.25 -55.09
C ASN A 28 -32.10 -30.54 -54.74
N GLY A 29 -32.54 -30.60 -53.48
CA GLY A 29 -33.78 -29.99 -52.99
C GLY A 29 -35.04 -30.85 -53.04
N LYS A 30 -34.93 -32.11 -53.46
CA LYS A 30 -36.02 -33.10 -53.37
C LYS A 30 -36.04 -33.74 -51.97
N HIS A 31 -37.23 -34.17 -51.55
CA HIS A 31 -37.38 -35.02 -50.36
C HIS A 31 -36.75 -36.39 -50.61
N GLN A 32 -35.93 -36.87 -49.68
CA GLN A 32 -35.22 -38.13 -49.80
C GLN A 32 -34.81 -38.71 -48.43
N ALA A 33 -34.17 -39.88 -48.44
CA ALA A 33 -33.58 -40.49 -47.25
C ALA A 33 -32.62 -39.50 -46.56
N CYS A 34 -32.69 -39.40 -45.23
CA CYS A 34 -31.75 -38.57 -44.50
C CYS A 34 -30.37 -39.22 -44.49
N PRO A 35 -29.30 -38.47 -44.82
CA PRO A 35 -27.93 -38.99 -44.77
C PRO A 35 -27.46 -39.33 -43.33
N ALA A 36 -28.11 -38.78 -42.30
CA ALA A 36 -27.80 -39.09 -40.90
C ALA A 36 -28.67 -40.24 -40.36
N CYS A 37 -30.00 -40.08 -40.38
CA CYS A 37 -30.92 -41.01 -39.71
C CYS A 37 -31.72 -41.95 -40.66
N GLY A 38 -31.41 -41.95 -41.97
CA GLY A 38 -32.10 -42.78 -42.96
C GLY A 38 -33.57 -42.38 -43.22
N GLY A 39 -34.43 -43.37 -43.46
CA GLY A 39 -35.83 -43.19 -43.88
C GLY A 39 -36.00 -43.04 -45.40
N LYS A 40 -37.22 -42.76 -45.88
CA LYS A 40 -37.52 -42.67 -47.32
C LYS A 40 -37.46 -41.24 -47.88
N ASP A 41 -37.97 -40.26 -47.13
CA ASP A 41 -38.26 -38.92 -47.64
C ASP A 41 -38.09 -37.80 -46.57
N ARG A 42 -37.34 -38.10 -45.51
CA ARG A 42 -37.22 -37.27 -44.30
C ARG A 42 -36.40 -36.00 -44.48
N PHE A 43 -35.47 -35.99 -45.43
CA PHE A 43 -34.50 -34.91 -45.60
C PHE A 43 -34.78 -34.08 -46.84
N GLN A 44 -34.61 -32.76 -46.74
CA GLN A 44 -34.63 -31.84 -47.86
C GLN A 44 -33.65 -30.68 -47.63
N TRP A 45 -32.89 -30.33 -48.67
CA TRP A 45 -32.02 -29.16 -48.69
C TRP A 45 -32.66 -27.99 -49.45
N ASN A 46 -32.88 -26.85 -48.80
CA ASN A 46 -33.36 -25.64 -49.44
C ASN A 46 -32.20 -24.84 -50.02
N LYS A 47 -31.98 -24.98 -51.34
CA LYS A 47 -30.91 -24.28 -52.07
C LYS A 47 -30.95 -22.75 -51.95
N LYS A 48 -32.15 -22.15 -51.90
CA LYS A 48 -32.29 -20.68 -51.84
C LYS A 48 -31.94 -20.13 -50.48
N LYS A 49 -32.31 -20.85 -49.41
CA LYS A 49 -32.12 -20.39 -48.03
C LYS A 49 -30.84 -20.92 -47.38
N GLY A 50 -30.20 -21.95 -47.96
CA GLY A 50 -29.06 -22.62 -47.33
C GLY A 50 -29.43 -23.35 -46.05
N LEU A 51 -30.68 -23.83 -45.96
CA LEU A 51 -31.24 -24.49 -44.78
C LEU A 51 -31.63 -25.93 -45.13
N PHE A 52 -31.63 -26.81 -44.13
CA PHE A 52 -32.15 -28.17 -44.27
C PHE A 52 -33.32 -28.41 -43.32
N VAL A 53 -34.10 -29.43 -43.64
CA VAL A 53 -35.06 -30.04 -42.70
C VAL A 53 -34.82 -31.54 -42.67
N CYS A 54 -34.92 -32.15 -41.49
CA CYS A 54 -34.97 -33.59 -41.30
C CYS A 54 -36.14 -33.91 -40.39
N ARG A 55 -37.24 -34.45 -40.93
CA ARG A 55 -38.50 -34.64 -40.18
C ARG A 55 -38.41 -35.57 -38.96
N HIS A 56 -37.33 -36.34 -38.84
CA HIS A 56 -37.07 -37.15 -37.66
C HIS A 56 -36.29 -36.42 -36.57
N TYR A 57 -35.46 -35.45 -36.98
CA TYR A 57 -34.75 -34.56 -36.08
C TYR A 57 -35.70 -33.51 -35.50
N ASP A 58 -36.34 -32.73 -36.38
CA ASP A 58 -37.52 -31.94 -36.10
C ASP A 58 -38.18 -31.45 -37.42
N TYR A 59 -39.33 -30.77 -37.32
CA TYR A 59 -40.05 -30.23 -38.48
C TYR A 59 -39.61 -28.82 -38.87
N LYS A 60 -38.46 -28.34 -38.38
CA LYS A 60 -37.98 -26.97 -38.58
C LYS A 60 -36.84 -26.92 -39.59
N TYR A 61 -36.65 -25.73 -40.15
CA TYR A 61 -35.49 -25.44 -40.99
C TYR A 61 -34.31 -25.01 -40.12
N HIS A 62 -33.16 -25.64 -40.34
CA HIS A 62 -31.91 -25.38 -39.64
C HIS A 62 -30.79 -25.03 -40.61
N ASP A 63 -29.76 -24.36 -40.10
CA ASP A 63 -28.62 -23.95 -40.92
C ASP A 63 -27.64 -25.10 -41.21
N PHE A 64 -26.68 -24.83 -42.09
CA PHE A 64 -25.71 -25.85 -42.49
C PHE A 64 -24.77 -26.29 -41.36
N ILE A 65 -24.52 -25.46 -40.35
CA ILE A 65 -23.72 -25.86 -39.17
C ILE A 65 -24.48 -26.90 -38.37
N SER A 66 -25.79 -26.70 -38.20
CA SER A 66 -26.67 -27.70 -37.60
C SER A 66 -26.76 -28.98 -38.44
N LEU A 67 -26.63 -28.88 -39.77
CA LEU A 67 -26.55 -30.05 -40.65
C LEU A 67 -25.24 -30.83 -40.44
N VAL A 68 -24.12 -30.13 -40.26
CA VAL A 68 -22.84 -30.76 -39.86
C VAL A 68 -23.02 -31.51 -38.55
N ALA A 69 -23.62 -30.87 -37.54
CA ALA A 69 -23.89 -31.52 -36.25
C ALA A 69 -24.75 -32.78 -36.41
N HIS A 70 -25.80 -32.70 -37.22
CA HIS A 70 -26.73 -33.81 -37.44
C HIS A 70 -26.08 -35.01 -38.13
N ILE A 71 -25.23 -34.78 -39.15
CA ILE A 71 -24.60 -35.85 -39.94
C ILE A 71 -23.39 -36.45 -39.25
N LYS A 72 -22.64 -35.63 -38.51
CA LYS A 72 -21.45 -36.08 -37.77
C LYS A 72 -21.81 -36.64 -36.39
N PHE A 73 -23.10 -36.65 -36.02
CA PHE A 73 -23.59 -37.07 -34.70
C PHE A 73 -22.86 -36.35 -33.56
N CYS A 74 -22.71 -35.03 -33.67
CA CYS A 74 -22.07 -34.23 -32.64
C CYS A 74 -22.95 -34.18 -31.38
N ASP A 75 -22.35 -34.38 -30.21
CA ASP A 75 -23.04 -34.30 -28.91
C ASP A 75 -23.54 -32.88 -28.60
N ASN A 76 -22.89 -31.87 -29.20
CA ASN A 76 -23.27 -30.48 -29.07
C ASN A 76 -22.93 -29.68 -30.34
N ILE A 77 -23.52 -28.48 -30.47
CA ILE A 77 -23.31 -27.62 -31.65
C ILE A 77 -21.88 -27.07 -31.75
N LYS A 78 -21.13 -27.02 -30.65
CA LYS A 78 -19.75 -26.50 -30.62
C LYS A 78 -18.80 -27.42 -31.40
N ASP A 79 -18.99 -28.73 -31.36
CA ASP A 79 -18.17 -29.68 -32.12
C ASP A 79 -18.33 -29.47 -33.64
N ALA A 80 -19.56 -29.19 -34.09
CA ALA A 80 -19.83 -28.84 -35.49
C ALA A 80 -19.23 -27.48 -35.89
N ILE A 81 -19.27 -26.50 -34.98
CA ILE A 81 -18.61 -25.21 -35.16
C ILE A 81 -17.09 -25.40 -35.29
N ASP A 82 -16.47 -26.20 -34.41
CA ASP A 82 -15.02 -26.45 -34.42
C ASP A 82 -14.59 -27.19 -35.70
N TYR A 83 -15.37 -28.18 -36.16
CA TYR A 83 -15.16 -28.83 -37.47
C TYR A 83 -15.17 -27.81 -38.63
N CYS A 84 -16.17 -26.91 -38.64
CA CYS A 84 -16.26 -25.88 -39.69
C CYS A 84 -15.06 -24.90 -39.63
N MET A 85 -14.63 -24.51 -38.43
CA MET A 85 -13.46 -23.63 -38.26
C MET A 85 -12.17 -24.30 -38.72
N ASP A 86 -11.98 -25.59 -38.42
CA ASP A 86 -10.82 -26.37 -38.85
C ASP A 86 -10.78 -26.55 -40.37
N TYR A 87 -11.91 -26.93 -40.97
CA TYR A 87 -12.02 -27.07 -42.44
C TYR A 87 -11.66 -25.77 -43.16
N LEU A 88 -12.05 -24.63 -42.58
CA LEU A 88 -11.75 -23.30 -43.13
C LEU A 88 -10.35 -22.77 -42.74
N GLY A 89 -9.60 -23.48 -41.89
CA GLY A 89 -8.28 -23.03 -41.40
C GLY A 89 -8.32 -21.85 -40.43
N LEU A 90 -9.49 -21.50 -39.89
CA LEU A 90 -9.71 -20.32 -39.04
C LEU A 90 -9.24 -20.52 -37.59
N ASN A 91 -9.08 -21.76 -37.14
CA ASN A 91 -8.56 -22.05 -35.80
C ASN A 91 -7.07 -21.67 -35.64
N LYS A 92 -6.26 -21.79 -36.70
CA LYS A 92 -4.83 -21.41 -36.69
C LYS A 92 -4.61 -19.91 -36.52
N ILE A 93 -5.50 -19.10 -37.10
CA ILE A 93 -5.47 -17.64 -36.97
C ILE A 93 -5.70 -17.25 -35.50
N ASN A 94 -6.62 -17.94 -34.83
CA ASN A 94 -6.96 -17.70 -33.42
C ASN A 94 -5.91 -18.28 -32.43
N GLU A 95 -5.13 -19.28 -32.83
CA GLU A 95 -3.99 -19.78 -32.04
C GLU A 95 -2.83 -18.79 -32.06
N TYR A 96 -2.48 -18.27 -33.25
CA TYR A 96 -1.46 -17.23 -33.41
C TYR A 96 -1.80 -15.95 -32.62
N GLU A 97 -3.05 -15.48 -32.69
CA GLU A 97 -3.51 -14.32 -31.90
C GLU A 97 -3.39 -14.55 -30.39
N ARG A 98 -3.68 -15.77 -29.92
CA ARG A 98 -3.55 -16.15 -28.51
C ARG A 98 -2.09 -16.19 -28.05
N ASP A 99 -1.20 -16.75 -28.87
CA ASP A 99 0.22 -16.80 -28.53
C ASP A 99 0.89 -15.43 -28.59
N LEU A 100 0.54 -14.59 -29.56
CA LEU A 100 0.97 -13.19 -29.58
C LEU A 100 0.51 -12.43 -28.34
N LEU A 101 -0.72 -12.68 -27.87
CA LEU A 101 -1.22 -12.05 -26.65
C LEU A 101 -0.42 -12.50 -25.41
N ARG A 102 -0.12 -13.79 -25.30
CA ARG A 102 0.72 -14.34 -24.21
C ARG A 102 2.11 -13.71 -24.20
N ILE A 103 2.79 -13.69 -25.34
CA ILE A 103 4.14 -13.09 -25.47
C ILE A 103 4.12 -11.61 -25.06
N ARG A 104 3.09 -10.85 -25.48
CA ARG A 104 2.93 -9.44 -25.07
C ARG A 104 2.72 -9.29 -23.57
N GLN A 105 1.90 -10.15 -22.97
CA GLN A 105 1.67 -10.14 -21.52
C GLN A 105 2.94 -10.47 -20.74
N GLU A 106 3.69 -11.49 -21.16
CA GLU A 106 4.96 -11.87 -20.53
C GLU A 106 6.00 -10.74 -20.64
N ALA A 107 6.15 -10.13 -21.82
CA ALA A 107 7.04 -8.99 -22.02
C ALA A 107 6.66 -7.79 -21.15
N ALA A 108 5.36 -7.51 -20.98
CA ALA A 108 4.88 -6.45 -20.10
C ALA A 108 5.18 -6.75 -18.63
N MET A 109 5.01 -7.99 -18.18
CA MET A 109 5.36 -8.42 -16.81
C MET A 109 6.86 -8.30 -16.53
N ILE A 110 7.71 -8.75 -17.47
CA ILE A 110 9.17 -8.62 -17.35
C ILE A 110 9.57 -7.16 -17.25
N LYS A 111 9.01 -6.30 -18.11
CA LYS A 111 9.29 -4.85 -18.09
C LYS A 111 8.81 -4.20 -16.78
N ALA A 112 7.63 -4.56 -16.28
CA ALA A 112 7.11 -4.04 -15.02
C ALA A 112 8.03 -4.40 -13.85
N LYS A 113 8.46 -5.67 -13.77
CA LYS A 113 9.40 -6.14 -12.75
C LYS A 113 10.76 -5.42 -12.83
N GLN A 114 11.30 -5.24 -14.03
CA GLN A 114 12.56 -4.50 -14.23
C GLN A 114 12.46 -3.03 -13.78
N THR A 115 11.33 -2.37 -14.04
CA THR A 115 11.09 -1.00 -13.56
C THR A 115 11.01 -0.96 -12.04
N GLU A 116 10.27 -1.88 -11.42
CA GLU A 116 10.17 -1.98 -9.95
C GLU A 116 11.55 -2.23 -9.31
N ASP A 117 12.32 -3.18 -9.84
CA ASP A 117 13.69 -3.48 -9.38
C ASP A 117 14.61 -2.24 -9.53
N ALA A 118 14.51 -1.52 -10.65
CA ALA A 118 15.29 -0.31 -10.88
C ALA A 118 14.91 0.83 -9.93
N GLU A 119 13.62 1.01 -9.64
CA GLU A 119 13.11 1.98 -8.67
C GLU A 119 13.58 1.64 -7.24
N LEU A 120 13.55 0.37 -6.86
CA LEU A 120 14.06 -0.11 -5.57
C LEU A 120 15.56 0.19 -5.41
N VAL A 121 16.37 -0.14 -6.44
CA VAL A 121 17.82 0.14 -6.43
C VAL A 121 18.09 1.65 -6.39
N MET A 122 17.38 2.44 -7.18
CA MET A 122 17.52 3.89 -7.19
C MET A 122 17.13 4.51 -5.85
N GLY A 123 16.03 4.05 -5.25
CA GLY A 123 15.58 4.48 -3.92
C GLY A 123 16.60 4.15 -2.83
N ALA A 124 17.19 2.95 -2.86
CA ALA A 124 18.25 2.57 -1.93
C ALA A 124 19.50 3.46 -2.07
N LYS A 125 19.91 3.77 -3.31
CA LYS A 125 21.04 4.68 -3.58
C LYS A 125 20.77 6.08 -3.05
N LYS A 126 19.59 6.65 -3.32
CA LYS A 126 19.21 7.98 -2.82
C LYS A 126 19.25 8.05 -1.28
N LYS A 127 18.72 7.03 -0.59
CA LYS A 127 18.78 6.93 0.88
C LYS A 127 20.22 6.85 1.39
N LEU A 128 21.08 6.08 0.73
CA LEU A 128 22.51 6.00 1.09
C LEU A 128 23.21 7.35 0.94
N ASP A 129 22.99 8.04 -0.19
CA ASP A 129 23.55 9.37 -0.43
C ASP A 129 23.06 10.38 0.61
N ALA A 130 21.77 10.36 0.95
CA ALA A 130 21.19 11.22 1.97
C ALA A 130 21.78 10.93 3.36
N LYS A 131 21.96 9.66 3.72
CA LYS A 131 22.65 9.22 4.96
C LYS A 131 24.08 9.74 5.04
N LEU A 132 24.85 9.65 3.95
CA LEU A 132 26.23 10.16 3.91
C LEU A 132 26.26 11.68 4.05
N LYS A 133 25.36 12.40 3.38
CA LYS A 133 25.20 13.86 3.53
C LYS A 133 24.83 14.25 4.97
N ALA A 134 23.91 13.51 5.60
CA ALA A 134 23.50 13.74 6.99
C ALA A 134 24.69 13.60 7.94
N LYS A 135 25.47 12.52 7.82
CA LYS A 135 26.69 12.30 8.61
C LYS A 135 27.72 13.41 8.41
N ALA A 136 27.96 13.81 7.15
CA ALA A 136 28.90 14.87 6.85
C ALA A 136 28.47 16.23 7.43
N LYS A 137 27.19 16.58 7.30
CA LYS A 137 26.63 17.83 7.86
C LYS A 137 26.68 17.83 9.38
N TRP A 138 26.29 16.72 10.02
CA TRP A 138 26.36 16.56 11.46
C TRP A 138 27.79 16.73 12.01
N ALA A 139 28.78 16.10 11.36
CA ALA A 139 30.17 16.14 11.78
C ALA A 139 30.75 17.57 11.79
N LYS A 140 30.34 18.42 10.84
CA LYS A 140 30.78 19.82 10.72
C LYS A 140 29.97 20.80 11.56
N ALA A 141 28.79 20.39 12.02
CA ALA A 141 27.89 21.24 12.79
C ALA A 141 28.45 21.55 14.18
N GLN A 142 28.12 22.74 14.67
CA GLN A 142 28.64 23.27 15.92
C GLN A 142 27.68 22.98 17.08
N PRO A 143 28.18 22.93 18.33
CA PRO A 143 27.32 22.96 19.51
C PRO A 143 26.35 24.15 19.47
N VAL A 144 25.15 23.97 20.00
CA VAL A 144 24.18 25.06 20.09
C VAL A 144 24.54 25.98 21.23
N ILE A 145 24.72 27.28 20.93
CA ILE A 145 24.98 28.32 21.93
C ILE A 145 23.67 29.04 22.26
N SER A 146 22.98 29.54 21.24
CA SER A 146 21.67 30.18 21.35
C SER A 146 20.94 30.07 20.02
N HIS A 147 19.61 30.02 20.06
CA HIS A 147 18.79 30.00 18.85
C HIS A 147 17.37 30.51 19.17
N PRO A 148 16.77 31.37 18.32
CA PRO A 148 15.45 31.96 18.60
C PRO A 148 14.36 30.92 18.91
N TYR A 149 14.34 29.82 18.17
CA TYR A 149 13.41 28.71 18.41
C TYR A 149 13.51 28.13 19.84
N LEU A 150 14.73 27.91 20.35
CA LEU A 150 14.94 27.33 21.67
C LEU A 150 14.47 28.30 22.76
N SER A 151 14.75 29.60 22.60
CA SER A 151 14.27 30.65 23.52
C SER A 151 12.75 30.73 23.52
N ALA A 152 12.12 30.70 22.34
CA ALA A 152 10.66 30.73 22.20
C ALA A 152 9.99 29.52 22.84
N LYS A 153 10.56 28.32 22.67
CA LYS A 153 10.06 27.07 23.24
C LYS A 153 10.54 26.80 24.68
N ARG A 154 11.47 27.62 25.19
CA ARG A 154 12.13 27.51 26.50
C ARG A 154 12.75 26.13 26.76
N VAL A 155 13.38 25.56 25.74
CA VAL A 155 14.03 24.24 25.81
C VAL A 155 15.52 24.32 25.52
N SER A 156 16.28 23.37 26.08
CA SER A 156 17.73 23.27 25.90
C SER A 156 18.12 22.69 24.52
N GLY A 157 19.32 23.04 24.04
CA GLY A 157 19.96 22.48 22.85
C GLY A 157 20.95 21.33 23.12
N GLU A 158 20.96 20.74 24.31
CA GLU A 158 21.98 19.81 24.82
C GLU A 158 22.31 18.63 23.88
N PHE A 159 21.32 18.06 23.18
CA PHE A 159 21.48 16.87 22.35
C PHE A 159 21.55 17.15 20.84
N ILE A 160 21.56 18.42 20.46
CA ILE A 160 21.44 18.86 19.08
C ILE A 160 22.64 19.75 18.70
N ARG A 161 22.76 20.04 17.41
CA ARG A 161 23.79 20.92 16.87
C ARG A 161 23.16 22.05 16.07
N GLN A 162 23.95 23.01 15.64
CA GLN A 162 23.53 24.07 14.74
C GLN A 162 24.48 24.21 13.56
N SER A 163 23.93 24.61 12.42
CA SER A 163 24.68 24.94 11.20
C SER A 163 23.84 25.86 10.35
N GLU A 164 24.45 26.89 9.74
CA GLU A 164 23.81 27.74 8.72
C GLU A 164 22.47 28.34 9.18
N GLY A 165 22.37 28.77 10.45
CA GLY A 165 21.15 29.37 11.01
C GLY A 165 20.00 28.39 11.28
N ALA A 166 20.25 27.09 11.22
CA ALA A 166 19.30 26.05 11.59
C ALA A 166 19.84 25.20 12.76
N LEU A 167 18.93 24.76 13.62
CA LEU A 167 19.15 23.64 14.52
C LEU A 167 19.09 22.33 13.75
N LEU A 168 19.94 21.39 14.12
CA LEU A 168 20.03 20.06 13.53
C LEU A 168 19.76 19.03 14.62
N ILE A 169 18.70 18.25 14.48
CA ILE A 169 18.38 17.12 15.37
C ILE A 169 18.81 15.82 14.68
N PRO A 170 19.69 15.01 15.30
CA PRO A 170 20.16 13.78 14.70
C PRO A 170 19.07 12.70 14.73
N ILE A 171 18.90 11.98 13.62
CA ILE A 171 17.90 10.93 13.46
C ILE A 171 18.60 9.60 13.16
N TYR A 172 18.30 8.59 13.97
CA TYR A 172 18.91 7.28 13.95
C TYR A 172 17.90 6.20 13.55
N ASN A 173 18.38 5.18 12.85
CA ASN A 173 17.61 3.96 12.56
C ASN A 173 17.76 2.93 13.71
N SER A 174 17.10 1.78 13.59
CA SER A 174 17.18 0.68 14.56
C SER A 174 18.60 0.10 14.75
N ASN A 175 19.47 0.24 13.75
CA ASN A 175 20.89 -0.11 13.83
C ASN A 175 21.73 0.95 14.57
N ARG A 176 21.10 2.02 15.08
CA ARG A 176 21.73 3.18 15.74
C ARG A 176 22.66 3.97 14.83
N GLU A 177 22.42 3.94 13.53
CA GLU A 177 23.17 4.72 12.56
C GLU A 177 22.49 6.06 12.31
N LEU A 178 23.26 7.15 12.28
CA LEU A 178 22.75 8.45 11.83
C LEU A 178 22.38 8.36 10.34
N VAL A 179 21.10 8.53 10.03
CA VAL A 179 20.54 8.40 8.67
C VAL A 179 19.90 9.67 8.14
N ASN A 180 19.52 10.60 9.01
CA ASN A 180 18.82 11.82 8.64
C ASN A 180 19.08 12.94 9.67
N LEU A 181 18.72 14.17 9.33
CA LEU A 181 18.70 15.33 10.21
C LEU A 181 17.36 16.06 10.06
N GLN A 182 16.69 16.34 11.18
CA GLN A 182 15.63 17.36 11.17
C GLN A 182 16.27 18.73 11.36
N HIS A 183 15.99 19.63 10.43
CA HIS A 183 16.34 21.04 10.50
C HIS A 183 15.19 21.79 11.17
N ILE A 184 15.50 22.65 12.14
CA ILE A 184 14.55 23.63 12.69
C ILE A 184 15.13 25.03 12.49
N TYR A 185 14.39 25.88 11.78
CA TYR A 185 14.78 27.26 11.52
C TYR A 185 14.25 28.23 12.58
N ALA A 186 14.76 29.46 12.60
CA ALA A 186 14.37 30.49 13.57
C ALA A 186 12.86 30.78 13.60
N ASN A 187 12.16 30.66 12.46
CA ASN A 187 10.71 30.82 12.35
C ASN A 187 9.90 29.61 12.84
N GLY A 188 10.56 28.54 13.31
CA GLY A 188 9.93 27.31 13.75
C GLY A 188 9.62 26.31 12.65
N GLY A 189 9.94 26.61 11.38
CA GLY A 189 9.82 25.66 10.28
C GLY A 189 10.71 24.44 10.50
N LYS A 190 10.14 23.24 10.36
CA LYS A 190 10.83 21.96 10.60
C LYS A 190 10.84 21.11 9.34
N PHE A 191 12.01 20.66 8.92
CA PHE A 191 12.17 19.91 7.67
C PHE A 191 13.15 18.76 7.83
N PHE A 192 12.86 17.61 7.23
CA PHE A 192 13.81 16.50 7.12
C PHE A 192 14.69 16.67 5.88
N MET A 193 15.81 15.94 5.84
CA MET A 193 16.56 15.85 4.59
C MET A 193 15.75 15.07 3.54
N VAL A 194 15.77 15.58 2.30
CA VAL A 194 15.12 14.95 1.15
C VAL A 194 15.74 13.57 0.88
N ASP A 195 14.91 12.62 0.48
CA ASP A 195 15.26 11.22 0.19
C ASP A 195 15.85 10.42 1.37
N ALA A 196 15.94 11.01 2.56
CA ALA A 196 16.48 10.35 3.75
C ALA A 196 15.46 9.46 4.45
N GLU A 197 15.95 8.47 5.19
CA GLU A 197 15.11 7.57 5.98
C GLU A 197 14.47 8.32 7.17
N ILE A 198 13.19 8.04 7.45
CA ILE A 198 12.45 8.64 8.58
C ILE A 198 11.49 7.67 9.26
N VAL A 199 10.86 6.79 8.46
CA VAL A 199 9.93 5.77 8.93
C VAL A 199 10.64 4.82 9.91
N GLY A 200 10.13 4.70 11.13
CA GLY A 200 10.73 3.91 12.21
C GLY A 200 12.03 4.49 12.78
N CYS A 201 12.52 5.61 12.26
CA CYS A 201 13.70 6.30 12.77
C CYS A 201 13.33 7.31 13.86
N PHE A 202 14.28 7.60 14.73
CA PHE A 202 14.05 8.38 15.95
C PHE A 202 15.29 9.17 16.38
N SER A 203 15.10 10.14 17.27
CA SER A 203 16.20 10.75 18.03
C SER A 203 16.12 10.33 19.48
N VAL A 204 17.24 10.40 20.20
CA VAL A 204 17.31 10.08 21.64
C VAL A 204 17.89 11.27 22.38
N LEU A 205 17.16 11.73 23.39
CA LEU A 205 17.56 12.75 24.35
C LEU A 205 17.98 12.02 25.63
N GLY A 206 19.20 12.27 26.13
CA GLY A 206 19.81 11.49 27.20
C GLY A 206 20.38 10.14 26.72
N SER A 207 20.33 9.11 27.57
CA SER A 207 20.91 7.79 27.26
C SER A 207 20.01 6.63 27.68
N LEU A 208 19.63 5.79 26.72
CA LEU A 208 18.89 4.55 26.97
C LEU A 208 19.75 3.44 27.60
N LYS A 209 21.08 3.63 27.67
CA LYS A 209 21.99 2.62 28.21
C LYS A 209 21.73 2.45 29.72
N ARG A 210 21.25 1.28 30.12
CA ARG A 210 20.87 0.92 31.51
C ARG A 210 19.70 1.74 32.06
N ALA A 211 18.92 2.40 31.21
CA ALA A 211 17.70 3.06 31.65
C ALA A 211 16.66 2.01 32.07
N SER A 212 15.99 2.23 33.20
CA SER A 212 14.84 1.42 33.62
C SER A 212 13.52 1.92 32.99
N LYS A 213 13.48 3.20 32.61
CA LYS A 213 12.32 3.88 32.04
C LYS A 213 12.74 4.84 30.93
N ALA A 214 11.91 4.97 29.89
CA ALA A 214 12.05 6.00 28.87
C ALA A 214 10.69 6.52 28.40
N PHE A 215 10.69 7.77 27.93
CA PHE A 215 9.54 8.37 27.26
C PHE A 215 9.66 8.24 25.74
N ILE A 216 8.53 8.18 25.03
CA ILE A 216 8.45 8.34 23.58
C ILE A 216 7.46 9.47 23.29
N CYS A 217 7.85 10.46 22.49
CA CYS A 217 6.98 11.59 22.11
C CYS A 217 7.11 11.92 20.62
N GLU A 218 6.26 12.80 20.12
CA GLU A 218 6.27 13.22 18.71
C GLU A 218 7.35 14.26 18.43
N GLY A 219 7.28 15.42 19.10
CA GLY A 219 8.13 16.57 18.80
C GLY A 219 9.41 16.66 19.62
N PHE A 220 10.43 17.33 19.06
CA PHE A 220 11.67 17.66 19.78
C PHE A 220 11.41 18.56 21.00
N ALA A 221 10.60 19.62 20.86
CA ALA A 221 10.30 20.53 21.96
C ALA A 221 9.57 19.82 23.11
N THR A 222 8.54 19.03 22.79
CA THR A 222 7.87 18.12 23.73
C THR A 222 8.87 17.22 24.45
N GLY A 223 9.76 16.58 23.68
CA GLY A 223 10.75 15.67 24.25
C GLY A 223 11.77 16.35 25.16
N MET A 224 12.24 17.53 24.80
CA MET A 224 13.15 18.30 25.65
C MET A 224 12.47 18.79 26.93
N SER A 225 11.20 19.20 26.86
CA SER A 225 10.42 19.55 28.05
C SER A 225 10.29 18.36 29.01
N LEU A 226 9.95 17.17 28.48
CA LEU A 226 9.90 15.94 29.28
C LEU A 226 11.26 15.58 29.90
N TYR A 227 12.34 15.69 29.11
CA TYR A 227 13.69 15.40 29.59
C TYR A 227 14.13 16.38 30.70
N GLN A 228 13.91 17.68 30.50
CA GLN A 228 14.26 18.71 31.47
C GLN A 228 13.51 18.52 32.80
N GLN A 229 12.25 18.11 32.72
CA GLN A 229 11.38 17.89 33.88
C GLN A 229 11.72 16.61 34.65
N TYR A 230 11.84 15.47 33.96
CA TYR A 230 11.86 14.15 34.61
C TYR A 230 13.23 13.47 34.58
N ARG A 231 14.15 13.95 33.73
CA ARG A 231 15.51 13.40 33.58
C ARG A 231 15.57 11.93 33.19
N HIS A 232 14.47 11.37 32.68
CA HIS A 232 14.46 10.09 31.99
C HIS A 232 14.79 10.29 30.51
N PRO A 233 15.46 9.33 29.85
CA PRO A 233 15.69 9.40 28.41
C PRO A 233 14.39 9.53 27.63
N VAL A 234 14.43 10.29 26.54
CA VAL A 234 13.27 10.53 25.69
C VAL A 234 13.60 10.18 24.25
N VAL A 235 12.72 9.41 23.63
CA VAL A 235 12.79 9.06 22.20
C VAL A 235 11.82 9.93 21.43
N VAL A 236 12.32 10.66 20.44
CA VAL A 236 11.51 11.55 19.59
C VAL A 236 11.20 10.84 18.28
N ALA A 237 9.91 10.61 18.01
CA ALA A 237 9.40 9.90 16.83
C ALA A 237 9.08 10.81 15.64
N PHE A 238 9.11 12.13 15.84
CA PHE A 238 8.92 13.20 14.87
C PHE A 238 7.50 13.41 14.31
N MET A 239 6.61 12.42 14.40
CA MET A 239 5.21 12.54 13.97
C MET A 239 4.37 11.41 14.59
N ALA A 240 3.09 11.68 14.86
CA ALA A 240 2.15 10.73 15.46
C ALA A 240 2.12 9.36 14.75
N GLY A 241 2.01 9.36 13.41
CA GLY A 241 1.98 8.14 12.60
C GLY A 241 3.26 7.28 12.65
N ASN A 242 4.36 7.82 13.20
CA ASN A 242 5.62 7.11 13.36
C ASN A 242 5.80 6.49 14.77
N LEU A 243 4.97 6.88 15.75
CA LEU A 243 5.03 6.40 17.13
C LEU A 243 5.00 4.87 17.23
N LYS A 244 4.16 4.21 16.43
CA LYS A 244 4.05 2.74 16.39
C LYS A 244 5.34 2.07 15.94
N LYS A 245 5.92 2.54 14.84
CA LYS A 245 7.15 1.95 14.26
C LYS A 245 8.35 2.20 15.16
N VAL A 246 8.47 3.40 15.72
CA VAL A 246 9.51 3.74 16.69
C VAL A 246 9.32 2.95 17.99
N GLY A 247 8.10 2.85 18.50
CA GLY A 247 7.78 2.07 19.69
C GLY A 247 8.20 0.59 19.56
N LEU A 248 7.88 -0.03 18.43
CA LEU A 248 8.31 -1.40 18.12
C LEU A 248 9.84 -1.52 18.05
N ALA A 249 10.52 -0.58 17.38
CA ALA A 249 11.98 -0.58 17.29
C ALA A 249 12.64 -0.45 18.67
N ILE A 250 12.16 0.45 19.53
CA ILE A 250 12.68 0.64 20.88
C ILE A 250 12.41 -0.58 21.76
N ARG A 251 11.20 -1.16 21.71
CA ARG A 251 10.87 -2.38 22.46
C ARG A 251 11.76 -3.55 22.03
N GLN A 252 12.06 -3.69 20.74
CA GLN A 252 12.97 -4.72 20.24
C GLN A 252 14.40 -4.50 20.74
N LEU A 253 14.89 -3.26 20.74
CA LEU A 253 16.23 -2.93 21.22
C LEU A 253 16.38 -3.02 22.75
N TYR A 254 15.30 -2.72 23.49
CA TYR A 254 15.28 -2.69 24.95
C TYR A 254 14.04 -3.41 25.51
N PRO A 255 14.02 -4.76 25.50
CA PRO A 255 12.83 -5.53 25.85
C PRO A 255 12.29 -5.27 27.26
N SER A 256 13.17 -5.01 28.24
CA SER A 256 12.82 -4.80 29.64
C SER A 256 12.56 -3.33 30.03
N LEU A 257 12.66 -2.39 29.08
CA LEU A 257 12.52 -0.96 29.37
C LEU A 257 11.04 -0.63 29.69
N GLU A 258 10.78 0.09 30.78
CA GLU A 258 9.46 0.68 30.98
C GLU A 258 9.29 1.82 29.96
N ILE A 259 8.36 1.63 29.02
CA ILE A 259 8.09 2.61 27.97
C ILE A 259 6.80 3.34 28.32
N ILE A 260 6.84 4.67 28.27
CA ILE A 260 5.70 5.54 28.43
C ILE A 260 5.60 6.43 27.19
N ILE A 261 4.49 6.33 26.45
CA ILE A 261 4.24 7.15 25.26
C ILE A 261 3.53 8.43 25.69
N CYS A 262 4.18 9.57 25.47
CA CYS A 262 3.70 10.89 25.79
C CYS A 262 2.97 11.46 24.57
N ALA A 263 1.65 11.59 24.67
CA ALA A 263 0.80 12.08 23.60
C ALA A 263 0.76 13.61 23.59
N ASP A 264 0.93 14.23 22.41
CA ASP A 264 0.53 15.62 22.21
C ASP A 264 -1.00 15.66 22.13
N ASN A 265 -1.64 16.47 23.00
CA ASN A 265 -3.10 16.54 23.14
C ASN A 265 -3.65 17.76 22.39
N ASP A 266 -3.42 17.77 21.08
CA ASP A 266 -3.79 18.84 20.17
C ASP A 266 -4.94 18.40 19.26
N ILE A 267 -6.16 18.80 19.60
CA ILE A 267 -7.35 18.51 18.78
C ILE A 267 -7.38 19.50 17.62
N HIS A 268 -7.09 19.11 16.38
CA HIS A 268 -7.36 19.98 15.23
C HIS A 268 -8.71 19.62 14.60
N VAL A 269 -9.48 20.64 14.19
CA VAL A 269 -10.85 20.47 13.68
C VAL A 269 -10.84 19.81 12.29
N ASP A 270 -9.77 20.02 11.53
CA ASP A 270 -9.61 19.54 10.16
C ASP A 270 -8.86 18.20 10.06
N ASP A 271 -8.51 17.58 11.19
CA ASP A 271 -7.82 16.29 11.18
C ASP A 271 -8.79 15.17 10.80
N SER A 272 -8.36 14.32 9.87
CA SER A 272 -9.06 13.06 9.53
C SER A 272 -9.21 12.12 10.73
N ILE A 273 -8.39 12.28 11.76
CA ILE A 273 -8.45 11.58 13.04
C ILE A 273 -8.50 12.61 14.15
N ILE A 274 -9.62 12.68 14.87
CA ILE A 274 -9.78 13.55 16.03
C ILE A 274 -8.70 13.22 17.06
N ASN A 275 -7.86 14.21 17.38
CA ASN A 275 -6.75 14.08 18.33
C ASN A 275 -5.77 12.97 17.95
N ALA A 276 -5.19 13.07 16.76
CA ALA A 276 -4.27 12.09 16.19
C ALA A 276 -3.16 11.69 17.17
N GLY A 277 -2.58 12.65 17.91
CA GLY A 277 -1.49 12.37 18.84
C GLY A 277 -1.89 11.43 19.98
N VAL A 278 -3.05 11.65 20.60
CA VAL A 278 -3.60 10.73 21.61
C VAL A 278 -4.01 9.39 20.98
N HIS A 279 -4.64 9.42 19.80
CA HIS A 279 -5.07 8.20 19.09
C HIS A 279 -3.89 7.26 18.80
N TYR A 280 -2.85 7.76 18.12
CA TYR A 280 -1.68 6.96 17.75
C TYR A 280 -0.84 6.56 18.97
N SER A 281 -0.80 7.39 20.02
CA SER A 281 -0.15 7.03 21.27
C SER A 281 -0.82 5.83 21.95
N ARG A 282 -2.16 5.79 21.99
CA ARG A 282 -2.91 4.65 22.52
C ARG A 282 -2.73 3.39 21.68
N GLU A 283 -2.80 3.50 20.37
CA GLU A 283 -2.58 2.36 19.46
C GLU A 283 -1.18 1.77 19.67
N SER A 284 -0.15 2.63 19.65
CA SER A 284 1.23 2.21 19.85
C SER A 284 1.44 1.57 21.22
N ALA A 285 0.89 2.17 22.27
CA ALA A 285 1.07 1.68 23.64
C ALA A 285 0.46 0.30 23.85
N SER A 286 -0.75 0.07 23.32
CA SER A 286 -1.40 -1.24 23.33
C SER A 286 -0.52 -2.31 22.66
N LEU A 287 0.08 -1.97 21.52
CA LEU A 287 0.88 -2.89 20.70
C LEU A 287 2.21 -3.30 21.35
N ILE A 288 2.84 -2.41 22.12
CA ILE A 288 4.18 -2.64 22.69
C ILE A 288 4.17 -2.87 24.21
N GLY A 289 3.00 -2.95 24.82
CA GLY A 289 2.83 -3.05 26.27
C GLY A 289 3.40 -1.83 27.01
N ALA A 290 3.16 -0.63 26.49
CA ALA A 290 3.56 0.63 27.11
C ALA A 290 2.38 1.31 27.81
N LYS A 291 2.67 2.33 28.62
CA LYS A 291 1.66 3.23 29.19
C LYS A 291 1.53 4.47 28.32
N VAL A 292 0.38 5.15 28.40
CA VAL A 292 0.18 6.45 27.74
C VAL A 292 0.18 7.55 28.79
N LEU A 293 0.90 8.64 28.53
CA LEU A 293 0.92 9.86 29.32
C LEU A 293 0.27 10.98 28.52
N ILE A 294 -0.82 11.55 29.03
CA ILE A 294 -1.56 12.62 28.35
C ILE A 294 -1.52 13.88 29.23
N PRO A 295 -1.08 15.04 28.69
CA PRO A 295 -1.14 16.29 29.42
C PRO A 295 -2.59 16.77 29.50
N PHE A 296 -3.03 17.18 30.69
CA PHE A 296 -4.41 17.63 30.92
C PHE A 296 -4.44 19.00 31.59
N LEU A 297 -5.00 20.00 30.88
CA LEU A 297 -5.33 21.32 31.41
C LEU A 297 -6.39 21.99 30.52
N ASP A 298 -7.67 21.84 30.88
CA ASP A 298 -8.84 22.57 30.33
C ASP A 298 -8.80 22.95 28.83
N GLY A 299 -8.35 22.03 27.94
CA GLY A 299 -8.26 22.31 26.49
C GLY A 299 -7.16 21.55 25.75
N LYS A 300 -6.81 22.07 24.56
CA LYS A 300 -5.70 21.59 23.70
C LYS A 300 -4.37 22.03 24.30
N ILE A 301 -3.51 21.08 24.64
CA ILE A 301 -2.23 21.41 25.27
C ILE A 301 -1.20 20.31 24.98
N ASP A 302 0.01 20.70 24.59
CA ASP A 302 1.16 19.79 24.53
C ASP A 302 2.00 19.86 25.82
N PHE A 303 2.99 18.97 25.99
CA PHE A 303 3.85 19.02 27.18
C PHE A 303 4.74 20.25 27.25
N ASN A 304 5.07 20.88 26.12
CA ASN A 304 5.87 22.09 26.09
C ASN A 304 5.08 23.31 26.58
N ASP A 305 3.84 23.46 26.13
CA ASP A 305 2.88 24.46 26.58
C ASP A 305 2.57 24.28 28.06
N LEU A 306 2.37 23.04 28.51
CA LEU A 306 2.15 22.72 29.91
C LEU A 306 3.37 23.07 30.79
N ALA A 307 4.59 22.79 30.31
CA ALA A 307 5.83 23.15 31.00
C ALA A 307 6.08 24.66 31.06
N ASN A 308 5.55 25.42 30.08
CA ASN A 308 5.78 26.85 29.95
C ASN A 308 4.78 27.74 30.71
N LYS A 309 3.68 27.20 31.25
CA LYS A 309 2.77 27.92 32.16
C LYS A 309 3.41 28.09 33.56
N ASP A 310 3.10 29.15 34.30
CA ASP A 310 3.81 29.54 35.57
C ASP A 310 3.56 28.65 36.81
N GLY A 311 4.65 28.30 37.53
CA GLY A 311 4.67 27.80 38.93
C GLY A 311 4.09 26.40 39.24
N GLY A 312 4.93 25.35 39.33
CA GLY A 312 4.57 24.03 39.88
C GLY A 312 5.26 22.84 39.17
N GLU A 313 5.44 21.73 39.88
CA GLU A 313 6.02 20.47 39.35
C GLU A 313 4.95 19.65 38.63
N LEU A 314 5.29 19.07 37.47
CA LEU A 314 4.43 18.08 36.81
C LEU A 314 4.55 16.75 37.52
N ILE A 315 3.44 16.30 38.10
CA ILE A 315 3.38 15.03 38.84
C ILE A 315 2.48 14.08 38.05
N TYR A 316 2.96 12.86 37.82
CA TYR A 316 2.20 11.81 37.18
C TYR A 316 2.22 10.55 38.05
N SER A 317 1.05 9.90 38.21
CA SER A 317 0.91 8.64 38.95
C SER A 317 0.88 7.47 37.99
N THR A 318 1.65 6.41 38.25
CA THR A 318 1.76 5.26 37.34
C THR A 318 0.70 4.17 37.55
N GLN A 319 -0.42 4.47 38.21
CA GLN A 319 -1.52 3.51 38.37
C GLN A 319 -2.36 3.44 37.09
N GLY A 320 -2.42 2.25 36.46
CA GLY A 320 -3.15 2.01 35.22
C GLY A 320 -2.33 2.17 33.94
N SER A 321 -2.99 1.94 32.80
CA SER A 321 -2.39 1.99 31.45
C SER A 321 -2.43 3.39 30.81
N GLU A 322 -3.36 4.25 31.23
CA GLU A 322 -3.45 5.65 30.83
C GLU A 322 -3.25 6.54 32.06
N ILE A 323 -2.25 7.41 31.98
CA ILE A 323 -1.85 8.32 33.05
C ILE A 323 -2.13 9.74 32.58
N ARG A 324 -2.90 10.49 33.37
CA ARG A 324 -3.09 11.93 33.16
C ARG A 324 -2.06 12.71 33.96
N VAL A 325 -1.42 13.68 33.32
CA VAL A 325 -0.54 14.63 34.01
C VAL A 325 -1.33 15.89 34.24
N THR A 326 -1.46 16.24 35.50
CA THR A 326 -1.92 17.55 35.93
C THR A 326 -0.79 18.26 36.67
N ARG A 327 -0.92 19.57 36.80
CA ARG A 327 -0.01 20.36 37.63
C ARG A 327 -0.46 20.29 39.08
N LEU A 328 0.45 20.02 40.00
CA LEU A 328 0.21 20.29 41.42
C LEU A 328 0.59 21.75 41.69
N ALA A 329 -0.34 22.56 42.16
CA ALA A 329 -0.03 23.92 42.62
C ALA A 329 0.96 23.79 43.79
N LEU A 330 2.13 24.43 43.68
CA LEU A 330 2.97 24.64 44.85
C LEU A 330 2.18 25.57 45.77
N ASN A 331 1.50 25.01 46.78
CA ASN A 331 1.08 25.80 47.92
C ASN A 331 2.36 26.45 48.44
N ARG A 332 2.48 27.78 48.25
CA ARG A 332 3.40 28.58 49.06
C ARG A 332 2.95 28.35 50.49
N LEU A 333 3.59 27.41 51.19
CA LEU A 333 3.68 27.46 52.63
C LEU A 333 4.48 28.73 52.93
N ALA A 334 3.77 29.85 52.98
CA ALA A 334 4.22 31.04 53.66
C ALA A 334 4.28 30.65 55.15
N ALA A 335 5.50 30.45 55.63
CA ALA A 335 5.85 30.64 57.03
C ALA A 335 6.15 32.13 57.24
#